data_AF-A0A151ELM9-F1
#
_entry.id   AF-A0A151ELM9-F1
#
_cell.length_a   1.000
_cell.length_b   1.000
_cell.length_c   1.000
_cell.angle_alpha   90.00
_cell.angle_beta   90.00
_cell.angle_gamma   90.00
#
_symmetry.space_group_name_H-M   'P 1'
#
loop_
_entity.id
_entity.type
_entity.pdbx_description
1 polymer ?
#
loop_
_entity_poly.entity_id
_entity_poly.type
_entity_poly.pdbx_seq_one_letter_code
_entity_poly.pdbx_strand_id
1 'polypeptide(L)' 'MPFPFSQPVKYLENYFQRNLSEAAFSADKRRFGWIIRQKREDRQEMAMFSTALLHNIFAVRVVTQ' A
#
# COMPACT_ATOMS: atom_id res chain seq x y z
N MET A 1 -4.12 20.99 18.46
CA MET A 1 -3.50 20.76 17.14
C MET A 1 -2.70 22.02 16.79
N PRO A 2 -1.36 21.99 16.76
CA PRO A 2 -0.59 23.20 16.47
C PRO A 2 -0.82 23.64 15.02
N PHE A 3 -0.88 24.95 14.78
CA PHE A 3 -1.21 25.52 13.48
C PHE A 3 -0.12 25.21 12.44
N PRO A 4 -0.49 24.81 11.20
CA PRO A 4 0.43 24.35 10.15
C PRO A 4 1.46 25.42 9.72
N PHE A 5 1.16 26.69 9.94
CA PHE A 5 2.01 27.82 9.54
C PHE A 5 3.23 28.05 10.43
N SER A 6 3.28 27.41 11.61
CA SER A 6 4.42 27.54 12.53
C SER A 6 5.64 26.69 12.11
N GLN A 7 5.42 25.60 11.35
CA GLN A 7 6.46 24.67 10.89
C GLN A 7 6.15 24.15 9.47
N PRO A 8 6.27 25.00 8.45
CA PRO A 8 5.84 24.66 7.07
C PRO A 8 6.59 23.45 6.49
N VAL A 9 7.87 23.30 6.82
CA VAL A 9 8.69 22.17 6.34
C VAL A 9 8.16 20.83 6.89
N LYS A 10 7.88 20.76 8.18
CA LYS A 10 7.35 19.55 8.83
C LYS A 10 5.96 19.19 8.33
N TYR A 11 5.14 20.20 8.02
CA TYR A 11 3.84 19.99 7.40
C TYR A 11 3.99 19.34 6.02
N LEU A 12 4.88 19.87 5.17
CA LEU A 12 5.14 19.32 3.83
C LEU A 12 5.71 17.91 3.90
N GLU A 13 6.63 17.63 4.81
CA GLU A 13 7.19 16.30 5.01
C GLU A 13 6.08 15.26 5.31
N ASN A 14 5.24 15.54 6.30
CA ASN A 14 4.11 14.68 6.65
C ASN A 14 3.13 14.53 5.48
N TYR A 15 2.87 15.60 4.74
CA TYR A 15 2.01 15.57 3.56
C TYR A 15 2.57 14.63 2.49
N PHE A 16 3.86 14.73 2.16
CA PHE A 16 4.48 13.86 1.14
C PHE A 16 4.57 12.41 1.60
N GLN A 17 4.88 12.13 2.87
CA GLN A 17 4.87 10.77 3.42
C GLN A 17 3.48 10.13 3.34
N ARG A 18 2.43 10.91 3.66
CA ARG A 18 1.05 10.47 3.53
C ARG A 18 0.65 10.22 2.08
N ASN A 19 0.99 11.15 1.18
CA ASN A 19 0.72 11.01 -0.26
C ASN A 19 1.38 9.76 -0.84
N LEU A 20 2.63 9.48 -0.50
CA LEU A 20 3.33 8.27 -0.92
C LEU A 20 2.64 7.00 -0.40
N SER A 21 2.20 7.01 0.86
CA SER A 21 1.48 5.87 1.45
C SER A 21 0.15 5.64 0.74
N GLU A 22 -0.67 6.67 0.55
CA GLU A 22 -1.96 6.58 -0.14
C GLU A 22 -1.81 6.13 -1.61
N ALA A 23 -0.80 6.63 -2.31
CA ALA A 23 -0.48 6.21 -3.68
C ALA A 23 -0.07 4.73 -3.75
N ALA A 24 0.75 4.25 -2.81
CA ALA A 24 1.17 2.85 -2.74
C ALA A 24 -0.04 1.91 -2.53
N PHE A 25 -0.92 2.22 -1.58
CA PHE A 25 -2.15 1.44 -1.34
C PHE A 25 -3.10 1.47 -2.55
N SER A 26 -3.18 2.59 -3.26
CA SER A 26 -4.00 2.69 -4.48
C SER A 26 -3.44 1.81 -5.62
N ALA A 27 -2.12 1.84 -5.82
CA ALA A 27 -1.45 0.99 -6.81
C ALA A 27 -1.61 -0.49 -6.50
N ASP A 28 -1.46 -0.86 -5.22
CA ASP A 28 -1.61 -2.23 -4.73
C ASP A 28 -3.02 -2.79 -4.98
N LYS A 29 -4.06 -2.03 -4.61
CA LYS A 29 -5.47 -2.39 -4.90
C LYS A 29 -5.74 -2.57 -6.40
N ARG A 30 -5.19 -1.70 -7.25
CA ARG A 30 -5.31 -1.83 -8.72
C ARG A 30 -4.63 -3.10 -9.23
N ARG A 31 -3.51 -3.50 -8.61
CA ARG A 31 -2.70 -4.63 -9.07
C ARG A 31 -3.25 -5.98 -8.63
N PHE A 32 -3.80 -6.08 -7.41
CA PHE A 32 -4.19 -7.38 -6.84
C PHE A 32 -5.58 -7.43 -6.21
N GLY A 33 -6.19 -6.29 -5.85
CA GLY A 33 -7.28 -6.24 -4.87
C GLY A 33 -8.67 -5.90 -5.38
N TRP A 34 -8.86 -5.54 -6.66
CA TRP A 34 -10.17 -5.00 -7.06
C TRP A 34 -11.27 -6.08 -7.11
N ILE A 35 -10.97 -7.27 -7.66
CA ILE A 35 -11.95 -8.36 -7.79
C ILE A 35 -11.22 -9.72 -7.72
N ILE A 36 -11.61 -10.57 -6.76
CA ILE A 36 -11.24 -11.99 -6.78
C ILE A 36 -12.24 -12.72 -7.67
N ARG A 37 -11.80 -13.11 -8.87
CA ARG A 37 -12.67 -13.76 -9.88
C ARG A 37 -12.99 -15.23 -9.56
N GLN A 38 -12.31 -15.81 -8.58
CA GLN A 38 -12.53 -17.21 -8.19
C GLN A 38 -13.88 -17.35 -7.50
N LYS A 39 -14.70 -18.32 -7.94
CA LYS A 39 -16.04 -18.56 -7.38
C LYS A 39 -16.07 -19.62 -6.27
N ARG A 40 -15.08 -20.51 -6.24
CA ARG A 40 -14.97 -21.59 -5.26
C ARG A 40 -14.18 -21.11 -4.05
N GLU A 41 -14.68 -21.36 -2.85
CA GLU A 41 -14.12 -20.86 -1.59
C GLU A 41 -12.63 -21.23 -1.43
N ASP A 42 -12.26 -22.50 -1.60
CA ASP A 42 -10.85 -22.95 -1.52
C ASP A 42 -9.92 -22.15 -2.44
N ARG A 43 -10.41 -21.74 -3.62
CA ARG A 43 -9.64 -20.97 -4.60
C ARG A 43 -9.61 -19.48 -4.27
N GLN A 44 -10.63 -18.96 -3.59
CA GLN A 44 -10.63 -17.60 -3.09
C GLN A 44 -9.61 -17.43 -1.98
N GLU A 45 -9.54 -18.37 -1.04
CA GLU A 45 -8.54 -18.36 0.03
C GLU A 45 -7.12 -18.38 -0.52
N MET A 46 -6.83 -19.28 -1.46
CA MET A 46 -5.52 -19.35 -2.11
C MET A 46 -5.19 -18.04 -2.88
N ALA A 47 -6.18 -17.43 -3.54
CA ALA A 47 -6.00 -16.17 -4.24
C ALA A 47 -5.72 -15.02 -3.25
N MET A 48 -6.44 -14.95 -2.13
CA MET A 48 -6.19 -13.96 -1.07
C MET A 48 -4.80 -14.12 -0.46
N PHE A 49 -4.41 -15.36 -0.15
CA PHE A 49 -3.07 -15.66 0.38
C PHE A 49 -1.97 -15.22 -0.59
N SER A 50 -2.10 -15.58 -1.87
CA SER A 50 -1.14 -15.20 -2.92
C SER A 50 -1.05 -13.68 -3.06
N THR A 51 -2.19 -12.99 -3.04
CA THR A 51 -2.24 -11.52 -3.06
C THR A 51 -1.50 -10.91 -1.86
N ALA A 52 -1.74 -11.40 -0.64
CA ALA A 52 -1.07 -10.90 0.56
C ALA A 52 0.45 -11.16 0.53
N LEU A 53 0.87 -12.31 0.01
CA LEU A 53 2.27 -12.64 -0.18
C LEU A 53 2.93 -11.67 -1.17
N LEU A 54 2.28 -11.39 -2.31
CA LEU A 54 2.78 -10.46 -3.32
C LEU A 54 2.84 -9.02 -2.78
N HIS A 55 1.85 -8.57 -2.00
CA HIS A 55 1.90 -7.26 -1.33
C HIS A 55 3.18 -7.12 -0.51
N ASN A 56 3.52 -8.15 0.29
CA ASN A 56 4.71 -8.13 1.14
C ASN A 56 6.01 -8.14 0.31
N ILE A 57 6.11 -8.99 -0.71
CA ILE A 57 7.32 -9.06 -1.56
C ILE A 57 7.56 -7.72 -2.27
N PHE A 58 6.51 -7.09 -2.82
CA PHE A 58 6.66 -5.81 -3.52
C PHE A 58 6.82 -4.62 -2.56
N ALA A 59 6.43 -4.75 -1.29
CA ALA A 59 6.68 -3.74 -0.26
C ALA A 59 8.10 -3.80 0.32
N VAL A 60 8.75 -4.97 0.30
CA VAL A 60 10.13 -5.12 0.75
C VAL A 60 11.07 -4.41 -0.23
N ARG A 61 11.75 -3.35 0.23
CA ARG A 61 12.90 -2.81 -0.49
C ARG A 61 14.05 -3.80 -0.38
N VAL A 62 14.42 -4.41 -1.50
CA VAL A 62 15.69 -5.13 -1.59
C VAL A 62 16.81 -4.09 -1.49
N VAL A 63 17.47 -4.06 -0.33
CA VAL A 63 18.72 -3.31 -0.18
C VAL A 63 19.81 -4.18 -0.78
N THR A 64 20.27 -3.84 -1.97
CA THR A 64 21.49 -4.42 -2.54
C THR A 64 22.66 -3.91 -1.69
N GLN A 65 23.37 -4.84 -1.03
CA GLN A 65 24.62 -4.58 -0.32
C GLN A 65 25.72 -4.11 -1.28
#